data_AF-A0A944SN68-F1
#
_entry.id   AF-A0A944SN68-F1
#
_cell.length_a   1.000
_cell.length_b   1.000
_cell.length_c   1.000
_cell.angle_alpha   90.00
_cell.angle_beta   90.00
_cell.angle_gamma   90.00
#
_symmetry.space_group_name_H-M   'P 1'
#
loop_
_entity.id
_entity.type
_entity.pdbx_description
1 polymer ?
#
loop_
_entity_poly.entity_id
_entity_poly.type
_entity_poly.pdbx_seq_one_letter_code
_entity_poly.pdbx_strand_id
1 'polypeptide(L)' 'MQYMENNTQEEKNNKRTRCEIWTRVMGYHRPVSNYNIGKKAEHYSRTHFKEEACVSANTAFSIRYGAVV' A
#
# COMPACT_ATOMS: atom_id res chain seq x y z
N MET A 1 5.51 -25.73 28.06
CA MET A 1 6.52 -24.73 27.68
C MET A 1 6.00 -23.63 26.73
N GLN A 2 4.76 -23.70 26.21
CA GLN A 2 4.17 -22.67 25.32
C GLN A 2 3.71 -21.37 26.01
N TYR A 3 3.66 -21.31 27.34
CA TYR A 3 2.96 -20.23 28.07
C TYR A 3 3.80 -19.00 28.40
N MET A 4 5.10 -18.98 28.11
CA MET A 4 5.99 -17.84 28.42
C MET A 4 6.33 -16.95 27.21
N GLU A 5 5.97 -17.35 25.99
CA GLU A 5 6.30 -16.59 24.77
C GLU A 5 5.27 -15.50 24.41
N ASN A 6 4.03 -15.61 24.88
CA ASN A 6 2.97 -14.66 24.54
C ASN A 6 3.12 -13.29 25.23
N ASN A 7 3.81 -13.23 26.37
CA ASN A 7 3.90 -12.02 27.20
C ASN A 7 4.86 -10.97 26.62
N THR A 8 5.83 -11.39 25.81
CA THR A 8 6.90 -10.52 25.31
C THR A 8 6.48 -9.64 24.13
N GLN A 9 5.45 -10.04 23.38
CA GLN A 9 4.97 -9.28 22.21
C GLN A 9 4.11 -8.08 22.62
N GLU A 10 3.30 -8.25 23.67
CA GLU A 10 2.42 -7.21 24.18
C GLU A 10 3.22 -6.08 24.86
N GLU A 11 4.23 -6.42 25.68
CA GLU A 11 5.18 -5.43 26.23
C GLU A 11 5.93 -4.66 25.14
N LYS A 12 6.37 -5.36 24.08
CA LYS A 12 7.06 -4.73 22.94
C LYS A 12 6.16 -3.76 22.19
N ASN A 13 4.87 -4.08 22.05
CA ASN A 13 3.90 -3.18 21.43
C ASN A 13 3.60 -1.94 22.29
N ASN A 14 3.53 -2.08 23.62
CA ASN A 14 3.29 -0.95 24.52
C ASN A 14 4.43 0.10 24.54
N LYS A 15 5.65 -0.30 24.17
CA LYS A 15 6.81 0.60 24.06
C LYS A 15 6.86 1.36 22.72
N ARG A 16 5.98 1.07 21.76
CA ARG A 16 5.99 1.69 20.42
C ARG A 16 5.13 2.95 20.38
N THR A 17 5.62 3.97 19.69
CA THR A 17 4.83 5.15 19.32
C THR A 17 3.97 4.84 18.10
N ARG A 18 2.69 5.22 18.14
CA ARG A 18 1.79 5.06 16.98
C ARG A 18 2.17 6.04 15.88
N CYS A 19 2.43 5.53 14.68
CA CYS A 19 2.60 6.35 13.49
C CYS A 19 1.23 6.74 12.91
N GLU A 20 1.10 8.00 12.48
CA GLU A 20 -0.03 8.43 11.68
C GLU A 20 0.26 8.26 10.18
N ILE A 21 -0.73 7.74 9.47
CA ILE A 21 -0.66 7.55 8.03
C ILE A 21 -1.43 8.69 7.37
N TRP A 22 -0.78 9.40 6.47
CA TRP A 22 -1.35 10.51 5.73
C TRP A 22 -1.45 10.16 4.26
N THR A 23 -2.57 10.51 3.62
CA THR A 23 -2.78 10.23 2.20
C THR A 23 -3.52 11.38 1.51
N ARG A 24 -3.39 11.46 0.18
CA ARG A 24 -3.98 12.51 -0.64
C ARG A 24 -5.40 12.14 -1.05
N VAL A 25 -6.37 12.98 -0.70
CA VAL A 25 -7.79 12.73 -1.00
C VAL A 25 -8.23 13.42 -2.29
N MET A 26 -8.64 14.70 -2.20
CA MET A 26 -9.14 15.52 -3.31
C MET A 26 -8.21 16.71 -3.60
N GLY A 27 -6.91 16.57 -3.36
CA GLY A 27 -5.94 17.63 -3.63
C GLY A 27 -4.98 17.94 -2.48
N TYR A 28 -5.40 17.65 -1.24
CA TYR A 28 -4.65 17.89 -0.01
C TYR A 28 -4.40 16.59 0.77
N HIS A 29 -3.43 16.64 1.70
CA HIS A 29 -3.10 15.54 2.60
C HIS A 29 -4.01 15.53 3.83
N ARG A 30 -4.56 14.36 4.14
CA ARG A 30 -5.41 14.14 5.30
C ARG A 30 -4.95 12.87 6.03
N PRO A 31 -4.93 12.86 7.37
CA PRO A 31 -4.65 11.64 8.12
C PRO A 31 -5.79 10.62 7.92
N VAL A 32 -5.41 9.36 7.69
CA VAL A 32 -6.34 8.25 7.47
C VAL A 32 -7.17 7.95 8.71
N SER A 33 -6.63 8.25 9.91
CA SER A 33 -7.34 8.12 11.19
C SER A 33 -8.65 8.93 11.23
N ASN A 34 -8.72 10.06 10.53
CA ASN A 34 -9.89 10.93 10.50
C ASN A 34 -10.98 10.46 9.50
N TYR A 35 -10.83 9.29 8.86
CA TYR A 35 -11.76 8.85 7.81
C TYR A 35 -13.03 8.28 8.42
N ASN A 36 -14.18 8.73 7.91
CA ASN A 36 -15.45 8.08 8.20
C ASN A 36 -15.55 6.76 7.40
N ILE A 37 -16.58 5.95 7.68
CA ILE A 37 -16.74 4.61 7.07
C ILE A 37 -16.83 4.70 5.54
N GLY A 38 -17.57 5.67 5.01
CA GLY A 38 -17.68 5.86 3.55
C GLY A 38 -16.35 6.22 2.89
N LYS A 39 -15.54 7.09 3.52
CA LYS A 39 -14.21 7.44 3.01
C LYS A 39 -13.21 6.31 3.15
N LYS A 40 -13.32 5.45 4.16
CA LYS A 40 -12.53 4.23 4.23
C LYS A 40 -12.87 3.30 3.06
N ALA A 41 -14.16 3.05 2.81
CA ALA A 41 -14.60 2.21 1.70
C ALA A 41 -14.11 2.74 0.35
N GLU A 42 -14.25 4.05 0.10
CA GLU A 42 -13.73 4.71 -1.10
C GLU A 42 -12.21 4.59 -1.21
N HIS A 43 -11.47 4.78 -0.12
CA HIS A 43 -10.01 4.68 -0.13
C HIS A 43 -9.53 3.26 -0.45
N TYR A 44 -10.16 2.23 0.14
CA TYR A 44 -9.79 0.83 -0.09
C TYR A 44 -10.20 0.33 -1.48
N SER A 45 -11.20 0.94 -2.13
CA SER A 45 -11.59 0.60 -3.50
C SER A 45 -10.71 1.26 -4.58
N ARG A 46 -9.78 2.15 -4.22
CA ARG A 46 -8.88 2.80 -5.19
C ARG A 46 -7.94 1.78 -5.83
N THR A 47 -7.90 1.77 -7.16
CA THR A 47 -6.93 1.01 -7.92
C THR A 47 -5.60 1.76 -7.96
N HIS A 48 -4.54 1.08 -7.54
CA HIS A 48 -3.18 1.62 -7.61
C HIS A 48 -2.57 1.29 -8.97
N PHE A 49 -1.73 2.20 -9.45
CA PHE A 49 -0.92 1.95 -10.63
C PHE A 49 -0.07 0.69 -10.42
N LYS A 50 -0.01 -0.15 -11.46
CA LYS A 50 0.86 -1.33 -11.52
C LYS A 50 1.66 -1.24 -12.81
N GLU A 51 2.98 -1.18 -12.71
CA GLU A 51 3.87 -1.05 -13.86
C GLU A 51 3.67 -2.19 -14.87
N GLU A 52 3.52 -3.42 -14.39
CA GLU A 52 3.26 -4.61 -15.21
C GLU A 52 1.95 -4.51 -16.03
N ALA A 53 0.95 -3.79 -15.51
CA ALA A 53 -0.31 -3.58 -16.21
C ALA A 53 -0.20 -2.45 -17.26
N CYS A 54 0.85 -1.63 -17.18
CA CYS A 54 1.17 -0.61 -18.18
C CYS A 54 2.11 -1.18 -19.23
N VAL A 55 1.54 -1.88 -20.20
CA VAL A 55 2.26 -2.31 -21.40
C VAL A 55 2.54 -1.07 -22.26
N SER A 56 3.82 -0.76 -22.51
CA SER A 56 4.16 0.29 -23.46
C SER A 56 3.61 -0.09 -24.84
N ALA A 57 3.10 0.88 -25.60
CA ALA A 57 2.55 0.60 -26.95
C ALA A 57 3.57 -0.12 -27.86
N ASN A 58 4.87 0.10 -27.62
CA ASN A 58 5.95 -0.51 -28.36
C ASN A 58 6.44 -1.83 -27.76
N THR A 59 5.94 -2.29 -26.62
CA THR A 59 6.42 -3.53 -25.97
C THR A 59 6.28 -4.72 -26.92
N ALA A 60 5.18 -4.82 -27.66
CA ALA A 60 4.98 -5.87 -28.67
C ALA A 60 5.98 -5.78 -29.84
N PHE A 61 6.33 -4.56 -30.26
CA PHE A 61 7.34 -4.32 -31.30
C PHE A 61 8.75 -4.72 -30.79
N SER A 62 9.12 -4.26 -29.60
CA SER A 62 10.41 -4.59 -28.98
C SER A 62 10.57 -6.09 -28.72
N ILE A 63 9.53 -6.79 -28.27
CA ILE A 63 9.57 -8.25 -28.10
C ILE A 63 9.74 -8.95 -29.45
N ARG A 64 9.02 -8.50 -30.48
CA ARG A 64 9.02 -9.16 -31.80
C ARG A 64 10.28 -8.91 -32.61
N TYR A 65 10.92 -7.76 -32.47
CA TYR A 65 12.03 -7.33 -33.34
C TYR A 65 13.32 -6.97 -32.59
N GLY A 66 13.31 -6.90 -31.26
CA GLY A 66 14.47 -6.49 -30.45
C GLY A 66 15.52 -7.59 -30.20
N ALA A 67 15.21 -8.85 -30.51
CA ALA A 67 16.14 -9.98 -30.33
C ALA A 67 16.98 -10.30 -31.59
N VAL A 68 16.91 -9.47 -32.65
CA VAL A 68 17.64 -9.66 -33.92
C VAL A 68 18.87 -8.76 -34.00
N VAL A 69 19.40 -8.32 -32.85
CA VAL A 69 20.70 -7.65 -32.72
C VAL A 69 21.60 -8.50 -31.84
#